data_AF-A0A1G6VQH4-F1
#
_entry.id   AF-A0A1G6VQH4-F1
#
_cell.length_a   1.000
_cell.length_b   1.000
_cell.length_c   1.000
_cell.angle_alpha   90.00
_cell.angle_beta   90.00
_cell.angle_gamma   90.00
#
_symmetry.space_group_name_H-M   'P 1'
#
loop_
_entity.id
_entity.type
_entity.pdbx_description
1 polymer ?
#
loop_
_entity_poly.entity_id
_entity_poly.type
_entity_poly.pdbx_seq_one_letter_code
_entity_poly.pdbx_strand_id
1 'polypeptide(L)'
;MTDTSSVTTDEPIGAVVHRLSEQVPELVRSEVRLAQAELTQKGKAAGLGLAGFGAAGLLALYGLGAFLAAGIAALALVLPVWAAALIVGGAVFLVAGALALFGKKEIAQATPATPERAVAGVKEDVATLKGAHR
;
A
#
# COMPACT_ATOMS: atom_id res chain seq x y z
N MET A 1 34.29 -51.38 -45.90
CA MET A 1 33.44 -50.36 -46.54
C MET A 1 32.45 -49.91 -45.48
N THR A 2 32.83 -48.94 -44.67
CA THR A 2 32.02 -48.41 -43.55
C THR A 2 31.72 -46.96 -43.85
N ASP A 3 30.47 -46.68 -44.21
CA ASP A 3 29.99 -45.34 -44.48
C ASP A 3 30.04 -44.49 -43.21
N THR A 4 30.82 -43.41 -43.27
CA THR A 4 30.82 -42.36 -42.27
C THR A 4 30.17 -41.13 -42.92
N SER A 5 28.84 -41.09 -42.93
CA SER A 5 28.09 -39.91 -43.37
C SER A 5 27.98 -38.94 -42.20
N SER A 6 28.90 -38.00 -42.13
CA SER A 6 28.84 -36.84 -41.25
C SER A 6 27.68 -35.94 -41.67
N VAL A 7 26.57 -36.00 -40.93
CA VAL A 7 25.52 -34.97 -40.97
C VAL A 7 25.66 -34.13 -39.70
N THR A 8 26.63 -33.22 -39.71
CA THR A 8 26.61 -32.05 -38.82
C THR A 8 25.95 -30.94 -39.61
N THR A 9 24.62 -30.87 -39.54
CA THR A 9 23.91 -29.67 -39.96
C THR A 9 24.16 -28.64 -38.87
N ASP A 10 25.20 -27.84 -39.07
CA ASP A 10 25.46 -26.62 -38.32
C ASP A 10 24.26 -25.70 -38.60
N GLU A 11 23.29 -25.70 -37.68
CA GLU A 11 22.11 -24.86 -37.82
C GLU A 11 22.61 -23.41 -37.82
N PRO A 12 22.39 -22.63 -38.91
CA PRO A 12 23.03 -21.34 -39.04
C PRO A 12 22.64 -20.48 -37.84
N ILE A 13 23.61 -19.85 -37.17
CA ILE A 13 23.39 -18.98 -35.99
C ILE A 13 22.24 -17.99 -36.22
N GLY A 14 22.02 -17.55 -37.46
CA GLY A 14 20.88 -16.73 -37.86
C GLY A 14 19.50 -17.36 -37.61
N ALA A 15 19.34 -18.68 -37.75
CA ALA A 15 18.10 -19.40 -37.48
C ALA A 15 17.78 -19.53 -35.97
N VAL A 16 18.80 -19.58 -35.11
CA VAL A 16 18.64 -19.60 -33.64
C VAL A 16 18.27 -18.20 -33.15
N VAL A 17 18.94 -17.16 -33.66
CA VAL A 17 18.62 -15.76 -33.36
C VAL A 17 17.22 -15.40 -33.85
N HIS A 18 16.80 -15.88 -35.02
CA HIS A 18 15.45 -15.69 -35.54
C HIS A 18 14.39 -16.31 -34.62
N ARG A 19 14.59 -17.57 -34.19
CA ARG A 19 13.65 -18.26 -33.29
C ARG A 19 13.58 -17.62 -31.90
N LEU A 20 14.72 -17.18 -31.34
CA LEU A 20 14.73 -16.44 -30.08
C LEU A 20 14.02 -15.10 -30.21
N SER A 21 14.20 -14.39 -31.33
CA SER A 21 13.51 -13.13 -31.61
C SER A 21 11.99 -13.31 -31.79
N GLU A 22 11.53 -14.50 -32.20
CA GLU A 22 10.11 -14.86 -32.27
C GLU A 22 9.53 -15.32 -30.92
N GLN A 23 10.32 -15.96 -30.07
CA GLN A 23 9.85 -16.55 -28.79
C GLN A 23 9.86 -15.58 -27.61
N VAL A 24 10.85 -14.67 -27.54
CA VAL A 24 10.95 -13.67 -26.47
C VAL A 24 9.70 -12.78 -26.37
N PRO A 25 9.10 -12.28 -27.47
CA PRO A 25 7.88 -11.50 -27.41
C PRO A 25 6.70 -12.24 -26.77
N GLU A 26 6.58 -13.55 -27.02
CA GLU A 26 5.49 -14.35 -26.47
C GLU A 26 5.70 -14.62 -24.97
N LEU A 27 6.95 -14.82 -24.55
CA LEU A 27 7.29 -14.96 -23.14
C LEU A 27 6.98 -13.67 -22.36
N VAL A 28 7.40 -12.51 -22.88
CA VAL A 28 7.09 -11.19 -22.30
C VAL A 28 5.58 -10.96 -22.22
N ARG A 29 4.82 -11.28 -23.28
CA ARG A 29 3.35 -11.18 -23.27
C ARG A 29 2.73 -12.08 -22.21
N SER A 30 3.26 -13.28 -22.00
CA SER A 30 2.75 -14.21 -20.98
C SER A 30 3.01 -13.71 -19.56
N GLU A 31 4.20 -13.16 -19.28
CA GLU A 31 4.51 -12.53 -18.00
C GLU A 31 3.62 -11.31 -17.73
N VAL A 32 3.39 -10.47 -18.75
CA VAL A 32 2.48 -9.33 -18.62
C VAL A 32 1.05 -9.78 -18.33
N ARG A 33 0.56 -10.84 -18.98
CA ARG A 33 -0.76 -11.42 -18.70
C ARG A 33 -0.84 -11.98 -17.28
N LEU A 34 0.21 -12.65 -16.83
CA LEU A 34 0.29 -13.18 -15.47
C LEU A 34 0.29 -12.05 -14.44
N ALA A 35 1.11 -11.01 -14.64
CA ALA A 35 1.15 -9.82 -13.81
C ALA A 35 -0.22 -9.11 -13.79
N GLN A 36 -0.90 -8.98 -14.93
CA GLN A 36 -2.26 -8.42 -14.99
C GLN A 36 -3.26 -9.26 -14.19
N ALA A 37 -3.20 -10.59 -14.30
CA ALA A 37 -4.07 -11.48 -13.54
C ALA A 37 -3.82 -11.36 -12.02
N GLU A 38 -2.55 -11.35 -11.60
CA GLU A 38 -2.17 -11.21 -10.20
C GLU A 38 -2.57 -9.83 -9.64
N LEU A 39 -2.33 -8.75 -10.39
CA LEU A 39 -2.75 -7.40 -10.02
C LEU A 39 -4.28 -7.29 -9.92
N THR A 40 -5.02 -7.93 -10.82
CA THR A 40 -6.50 -7.96 -10.77
C THR A 40 -6.99 -8.70 -9.53
N GLN A 41 -6.38 -9.84 -9.20
CA GLN A 41 -6.74 -10.62 -8.02
C GLN A 41 -6.41 -9.87 -6.73
N LYS A 42 -5.20 -9.32 -6.62
CA LYS A 42 -4.77 -8.45 -5.50
C LYS A 42 -5.65 -7.21 -5.40
N GLY A 43 -5.98 -6.58 -6.53
CA GLY A 43 -6.84 -5.41 -6.61
C GLY A 43 -8.27 -5.69 -6.13
N LYS A 44 -8.85 -6.85 -6.49
CA LYS A 44 -10.16 -7.27 -5.97
C LYS A 44 -10.13 -7.49 -4.46
N ALA A 45 -9.13 -8.21 -3.94
CA ALA A 45 -9.00 -8.46 -2.52
C ALA A 45 -8.81 -7.17 -1.72
N ALA A 46 -7.93 -6.27 -2.19
CA ALA A 46 -7.73 -4.95 -1.61
C ALA A 46 -9.01 -4.11 -1.68
N GLY A 47 -9.70 -4.11 -2.82
CA GLY A 47 -10.95 -3.37 -3.01
C GLY A 47 -12.07 -3.84 -2.07
N LEU A 48 -12.24 -5.16 -1.92
CA LEU A 48 -13.23 -5.72 -0.99
C LEU A 48 -12.86 -5.42 0.47
N GLY A 49 -11.57 -5.49 0.80
CA GLY A 49 -11.06 -5.11 2.12
C GLY A 49 -11.31 -3.63 2.45
N LEU A 50 -11.01 -2.72 1.52
CA LEU A 50 -11.27 -1.29 1.67
C LEU A 50 -12.77 -0.98 1.77
N ALA A 51 -13.61 -1.64 0.96
CA ALA A 51 -15.05 -1.50 1.02
C ALA A 51 -15.61 -1.98 2.37
N GLY A 52 -15.16 -3.16 2.83
CA GLY A 52 -15.54 -3.73 4.12
C GLY A 52 -15.12 -2.84 5.30
N PHE A 53 -13.87 -2.37 5.32
CA PHE A 53 -13.38 -1.44 6.34
C PHE A 53 -14.11 -0.10 6.30
N GLY A 54 -14.39 0.43 5.12
CA GLY A 54 -15.16 1.67 4.95
C GLY A 54 -16.58 1.53 5.51
N ALA A 55 -17.27 0.43 5.17
CA ALA A 55 -18.61 0.14 5.69
C ALA A 55 -18.59 -0.08 7.21
N ALA A 56 -17.64 -0.85 7.73
CA ALA A 56 -17.49 -1.08 9.17
C ALA A 56 -17.20 0.24 9.92
N GLY A 57 -16.33 1.09 9.39
CA GLY A 57 -16.03 2.40 9.94
C GLY A 57 -17.26 3.33 9.97
N LEU A 58 -18.05 3.34 8.89
CA LEU A 58 -19.29 4.12 8.84
C LEU A 58 -20.32 3.62 9.84
N LEU A 59 -20.54 2.31 9.94
CA LEU A 59 -21.44 1.71 10.92
C LEU A 59 -20.97 1.98 12.35
N ALA A 60 -19.67 1.88 12.62
CA ALA A 60 -19.10 2.21 13.93
C ALA A 60 -19.32 3.70 14.28
N LEU A 61 -19.19 4.60 13.31
CA LEU A 61 -19.47 6.03 13.50
C LEU A 61 -20.93 6.28 13.87
N TYR A 62 -21.87 5.67 13.14
CA TYR A 62 -23.31 5.77 13.47
C TYR A 62 -23.64 5.14 14.82
N GLY A 63 -23.05 3.97 15.12
CA GLY A 63 -23.22 3.29 16.40
C GLY A 63 -22.69 4.13 17.57
N LEU A 64 -21.53 4.77 17.41
CA LEU A 64 -21.01 5.72 18.40
C LEU A 64 -21.97 6.89 18.58
N GLY A 65 -22.49 7.48 17.51
CA GLY A 65 -23.50 8.54 17.57
C GLY A 65 -24.76 8.11 18.34
N ALA A 66 -25.24 6.88 18.10
CA ALA A 66 -26.37 6.33 18.83
C ALA A 66 -26.08 6.14 20.34
N PHE A 67 -24.89 5.68 20.70
CA PHE A 67 -24.48 5.58 22.11
C PHE A 67 -24.32 6.95 22.78
N LEU A 68 -23.78 7.95 22.09
CA LEU A 68 -23.72 9.31 22.61
C LEU A 68 -25.13 9.88 22.84
N ALA A 69 -26.04 9.69 21.88
CA ALA A 69 -27.44 10.09 22.03
C ALA A 69 -28.12 9.36 23.20
N ALA A 70 -27.87 8.06 23.38
CA ALA A 70 -28.37 7.28 24.50
C ALA A 70 -27.83 7.81 25.85
N GLY A 71 -26.54 8.14 25.93
CA GLY A 71 -25.93 8.74 27.12
C GLY A 71 -26.55 10.11 27.45
N ILE A 72 -26.78 10.94 26.43
CA ILE A 72 -27.48 12.23 26.60
C ILE A 72 -28.90 12.00 27.11
N ALA A 73 -29.65 11.08 26.50
CA ALA A 73 -31.02 10.77 26.90
C ALA A 73 -31.09 10.23 28.34
N ALA A 74 -30.14 9.39 28.74
CA ALA A 74 -30.06 8.86 30.10
C ALA A 74 -29.80 9.98 31.13
N LEU A 75 -28.85 10.89 30.86
CA LEU A 75 -28.62 12.05 31.74
C LEU A 75 -29.78 13.04 31.72
N ALA A 76 -30.49 13.15 30.59
CA ALA A 76 -31.66 14.01 30.47
C ALA A 76 -32.85 13.55 31.35
N LEU A 77 -32.81 12.35 31.92
CA LEU A 77 -33.79 11.90 32.92
C LEU A 77 -33.70 12.69 34.24
N VAL A 78 -32.53 13.28 34.53
CA VAL A 78 -32.25 13.99 35.80
C VAL A 78 -31.76 15.43 35.60
N LEU A 79 -31.43 15.82 34.37
CA LEU A 79 -30.92 17.14 34.00
C LEU A 79 -31.63 17.67 32.75
N PRO A 80 -31.66 18.99 32.51
CA PRO A 80 -32.16 19.50 31.23
C PRO A 80 -31.27 19.04 30.07
N VAL A 81 -31.88 18.80 28.91
CA VAL A 81 -31.23 18.19 27.74
C VAL A 81 -29.97 18.93 27.29
N TRP A 82 -29.95 20.26 27.40
CA TRP A 82 -28.79 21.07 27.03
C TRP A 82 -27.57 20.79 27.94
N ALA A 83 -27.78 20.61 29.24
CA ALA A 83 -26.71 20.31 30.19
C ALA A 83 -26.18 18.89 29.98
N ALA A 84 -27.08 17.92 29.78
CA ALA A 84 -26.71 16.56 29.42
C ALA A 84 -25.85 16.49 28.15
N ALA A 85 -26.25 17.22 27.09
CA ALA A 85 -25.50 17.30 25.84
C ALA A 85 -24.11 17.91 26.03
N LEU A 86 -23.98 18.98 26.83
CA LEU A 86 -22.68 19.59 27.11
C LEU A 86 -21.76 18.67 27.93
N ILE A 87 -22.29 17.91 28.89
CA ILE A 87 -21.49 16.98 29.69
C ILE A 87 -20.96 15.84 28.82
N VAL A 88 -21.83 15.18 28.05
CA VAL A 88 -21.43 14.08 27.17
C VAL A 88 -20.48 14.58 26.07
N GLY A 89 -20.83 15.68 25.41
CA GLY A 89 -19.99 16.29 24.38
C GLY A 89 -18.62 16.71 24.93
N GLY A 90 -18.58 17.33 26.12
CA GLY A 90 -17.35 17.69 26.80
C GLY A 90 -16.47 16.47 27.11
N ALA A 91 -17.06 15.39 27.62
CA ALA A 91 -16.33 14.15 27.87
C ALA A 91 -15.72 13.55 26.58
N VAL A 92 -16.48 13.55 25.48
CA VAL A 92 -15.98 13.11 24.17
C VAL A 92 -14.82 13.98 23.68
N PHE A 93 -14.94 15.31 23.80
CA PHE A 93 -13.87 16.23 23.40
C PHE A 93 -12.61 16.08 24.25
N LEU A 94 -12.74 15.78 25.54
CA LEU A 94 -11.58 15.49 26.41
C LEU A 94 -10.84 14.24 25.94
N VAL A 95 -11.57 13.16 25.64
CA VAL A 95 -10.97 11.92 25.11
C VAL A 95 -10.34 12.16 23.73
N ALA A 96 -11.04 12.85 22.83
CA ALA A 96 -10.53 13.18 21.50
C ALA A 96 -9.28 14.07 21.57
N GLY A 97 -9.27 15.06 22.45
CA GLY A 97 -8.11 15.91 22.71
C GLY A 97 -6.92 15.13 23.25
N ALA A 98 -7.14 14.22 24.19
CA ALA A 98 -6.09 13.35 24.72
C ALA A 98 -5.50 12.47 23.60
N LEU A 99 -6.34 11.80 22.82
CA LEU A 99 -5.91 10.96 21.70
C LEU A 99 -5.15 11.78 20.63
N ALA A 100 -5.61 13.00 20.31
CA ALA A 100 -4.92 13.88 19.39
C ALA A 100 -3.52 14.28 19.89
N LEU A 101 -3.38 14.55 21.19
CA LEU A 101 -2.08 14.84 21.80
C LEU A 101 -1.15 13.63 21.78
N PHE A 102 -1.66 12.42 22.05
CA PHE A 102 -0.87 11.19 21.94
C PHE A 102 -0.43 10.93 20.50
N GLY A 103 -1.35 11.02 19.53
CA GLY A 103 -1.03 10.87 18.11
C GLY A 103 0.02 11.87 17.64
N LYS A 104 -0.08 13.14 18.07
CA LYS A 104 0.93 14.17 17.77
C LYS A 104 2.31 13.80 18.32
N LYS A 105 2.39 13.21 19.52
CA LYS A 105 3.66 12.76 20.11
C LYS A 105 4.27 11.58 19.34
N GLU A 106 3.46 10.63 18.90
CA GLU A 106 3.92 9.51 18.08
C GLU A 106 4.45 9.97 16.72
N ILE A 107 3.71 10.85 16.03
CA ILE A 107 4.15 11.42 14.75
C ILE A 107 5.44 12.23 14.92
N ALA A 108 5.55 13.02 15.99
CA ALA A 108 6.75 13.79 16.29
C ALA A 108 7.97 12.89 16.56
N GLN A 109 7.78 11.76 17.25
CA GLN A 109 8.85 10.77 17.49
C GLN A 109 9.25 9.99 16.24
N ALA A 110 8.31 9.77 15.32
CA ALA A 110 8.56 9.12 14.04
C ALA A 110 9.21 10.03 12.98
N THR A 111 9.57 11.27 13.34
CA THR A 111 10.15 12.28 12.44
C THR A 111 11.60 12.58 12.83
N PRO A 112 12.57 12.63 11.88
CA PRO A 112 12.37 12.69 10.44
C PRO A 112 12.11 11.32 9.80
N ALA A 113 11.02 11.23 9.03
CA ALA A 113 10.71 10.10 8.16
C ALA A 113 11.67 10.01 6.95
N THR A 114 12.65 10.92 6.85
CA THR A 114 13.67 10.89 5.82
C THR A 114 14.62 9.74 6.12
N PRO A 115 14.74 8.73 5.23
CA PRO A 115 15.71 7.65 5.41
C PRO A 115 17.11 8.21 5.14
N GLU A 116 17.72 8.82 6.17
CA GLU A 116 19.00 9.54 6.06
C GLU A 116 20.10 8.68 5.41
N ARG A 117 20.11 7.38 5.72
CA ARG A 117 21.06 6.41 5.13
C ARG A 117 20.82 6.18 3.64
N ALA A 118 19.56 6.08 3.19
CA ALA A 118 19.24 5.89 1.78
C ALA A 118 19.56 7.15 0.98
N VAL A 119 19.29 8.33 1.54
CA VAL A 119 19.65 9.61 0.94
C VAL A 119 21.17 9.80 0.89
N ALA A 120 21.91 9.36 1.92
CA ALA A 120 23.36 9.41 1.94
C ALA A 120 23.99 8.49 0.87
N GLY A 121 23.51 7.25 0.74
CA GLY A 121 23.99 6.31 -0.28
C GLY A 121 23.80 6.83 -1.71
N VAL A 122 22.61 7.38 -2.01
CA VAL A 122 22.36 7.98 -3.34
C VAL A 122 23.28 9.19 -3.60
N LYS A 123 23.58 10.00 -2.58
CA LYS A 123 24.54 11.11 -2.73
C LYS A 123 25.95 10.63 -2.98
N GLU A 124 26.38 9.55 -2.34
CA GLU A 124 27.68 8.91 -2.54
C GLU A 124 27.80 8.31 -3.94
N ASP A 125 26.78 7.58 -4.40
CA ASP A 125 26.72 7.02 -5.75
C ASP A 125 26.83 8.14 -6.81
N VAL A 126 26.09 9.23 -6.63
CA VAL A 126 26.13 10.40 -7.53
C VAL A 126 27.49 11.10 -7.49
N ALA A 127 28.12 11.22 -6.33
CA ALA A 127 29.46 11.81 -6.20
C ALA A 127 30.53 10.97 -6.92
N THR A 128 30.43 9.64 -6.83
CA THR A 128 31.35 8.69 -7.47
C THR A 128 31.25 8.76 -9.00
N LEU A 129 30.02 8.83 -9.53
CA LEU A 129 29.77 8.99 -10.97
C LEU A 129 30.25 10.36 -11.52
N LYS A 130 30.17 11.43 -10.71
CA LYS A 130 30.62 12.77 -11.10
C LYS A 130 32.15 12.93 -11.01
N GLY A 131 32.81 12.19 -10.12
CA GLY A 131 34.27 12.16 -9.97
C GLY A 131 34.99 11.35 -11.06
N ALA A 132 34.31 10.35 -11.65
CA ALA A 132 34.85 9.48 -12.70
C ALA A 132 34.97 10.13 -14.10
N HIS A 133 34.72 11.44 -14.23
CA HIS A 133 34.70 12.16 -15.51
C HIS A 133 35.78 13.26 -15.63
N ARG A 134 36.92 13.11 -14.94
CA ARG A 134 38.10 13.98 -15.09
C ARG A 134 39.31 13.23 -15.59
#